data_AF-A0A369SBA0-F1
#
_entry.id   AF-A0A369SBA0-F1
#
_cell.length_a   1.000
_cell.length_b   1.000
_cell.length_c   1.000
_cell.angle_alpha   90.00
_cell.angle_beta   90.00
_cell.angle_gamma   90.00
#
_symmetry.space_group_name_H-M   'P 1'
#
loop_
_entity.id
_entity.type
_entity.pdbx_description
1 polymer ?
#
loop_
_entity_poly.entity_id
_entity_poly.type
_entity_poly.pdbx_seq_one_letter_code
_entity_poly.pdbx_strand_id
1 'polypeptide(L)'
;MAAAKRRQQMKSRLSTYVSVDLTDYAVVDHEDFNTALCWTPLTNKKHINEAKLLSYFDHFQIYATTPTALKKTVRKGVPLNQRAQLWFECSGGRTFLTKHPTLFDENLAEFVFPDPLPVTHYEAELDVSLDHLTERGVASLRRLLMMLYHEFPHIPSCPLLPAIASYFLLFMEDRECHACMSAILQSIDDNYFDCSQRSYAASLRTFQDLAKVLLKPVYRDVLNTVAKSKGEDKSIIFQDWMVWIFKYLPKDVVIRMIDCFMIEGRKIFYRMGLAILIIFHKHYLRNNREGLRTFNSTQLESIRQFVKFLPVSSDLLLKTGFNISGLSRKTMTKYFEHNKRLIDQGKLLYQFDKTTNAVVVGPLPDQNSNIVEPKQWSQIWNMIPDRFYIKVPIMLFTSTEHGCSLKTFYLKAADHEPMVLLIKTLEGEVFGAFVAASWERRKKHPNLSFFGTGESFLFTLTPEVERYAWCGRVAYEMMMKNSSDAGAKAASKFSSMNATDKRLAFQRTRTGSLENFCHYFMAADDSCIIIGGGDGYGLWLDAELNKGSSARCQTFMNQPLTNSKDGTFVCACVELYGLIDT
;
A
#
# COMPACT_ATOMS: atom_id res chain seq x y z
N MET A 1 -39.69 13.71 -36.65
CA MET A 1 -40.41 13.34 -35.40
C MET A 1 -39.64 12.37 -34.50
N ALA A 2 -39.07 11.25 -35.00
CA ALA A 2 -38.33 10.29 -34.16
C ALA A 2 -37.09 10.88 -33.44
N ALA A 3 -36.32 11.76 -34.09
CA ALA A 3 -35.18 12.45 -33.48
C ALA A 3 -35.58 13.48 -32.40
N ALA A 4 -36.75 14.10 -32.54
CA ALA A 4 -37.29 15.03 -31.54
C ALA A 4 -37.84 14.27 -30.31
N LYS A 5 -38.50 13.13 -30.54
CA LYS A 5 -38.93 12.19 -29.48
C LYS A 5 -37.74 11.61 -28.71
N ARG A 6 -36.65 11.25 -29.40
CA ARG A 6 -35.37 10.84 -28.79
C ARG A 6 -34.71 11.97 -27.99
N ARG A 7 -34.68 13.21 -28.51
CA ARG A 7 -34.18 14.39 -27.76
C ARG A 7 -35.01 14.69 -26.52
N GLN A 8 -36.32 14.46 -26.57
CA GLN A 8 -37.22 14.70 -25.43
C GLN A 8 -37.11 13.59 -24.36
N GLN A 9 -36.96 12.32 -24.78
CA GLN A 9 -36.58 11.20 -23.89
C GLN A 9 -35.17 11.37 -23.30
N MET A 10 -34.24 11.97 -24.04
CA MET A 10 -32.88 12.26 -23.57
C MET A 10 -32.87 13.42 -22.59
N LYS A 11 -33.67 14.47 -22.80
CA LYS A 11 -33.88 15.55 -21.82
C LYS A 11 -34.57 15.05 -20.54
N SER A 12 -35.54 14.13 -20.63
CA SER A 12 -36.15 13.53 -19.44
C SER A 12 -35.24 12.52 -18.72
N ARG A 13 -34.25 11.94 -19.42
CA ARG A 13 -33.17 11.12 -18.83
C ARG A 13 -32.06 11.97 -18.22
N LEU A 14 -31.83 13.18 -18.72
CA LEU A 14 -30.90 14.15 -18.13
C LEU A 14 -31.49 14.78 -16.87
N SER A 15 -32.81 14.98 -16.78
CA SER A 15 -33.44 15.54 -15.57
C SER A 15 -33.45 14.59 -14.37
N THR A 16 -33.23 13.29 -14.57
CA THR A 16 -33.12 12.30 -13.48
C THR A 16 -31.73 12.23 -12.85
N TYR A 17 -30.67 12.75 -13.49
CA TYR A 17 -29.31 12.82 -12.93
C TYR A 17 -29.01 14.16 -12.22
N VAL A 18 -29.98 15.08 -12.16
CA VAL A 18 -29.77 16.47 -11.69
C VAL A 18 -30.56 16.80 -10.41
N SER A 19 -31.19 15.83 -9.75
CA SER A 19 -32.04 16.10 -8.58
C SER A 19 -31.44 15.75 -7.22
N VAL A 20 -30.13 15.51 -7.14
CA VAL A 20 -29.47 15.21 -5.86
C VAL A 20 -28.60 16.38 -5.49
N ASP A 21 -28.85 16.94 -4.31
CA ASP A 21 -28.12 18.07 -3.77
C ASP A 21 -26.72 17.62 -3.31
N LEU A 22 -25.77 17.54 -4.25
CA LEU A 22 -24.37 17.17 -3.98
C LEU A 22 -23.57 18.29 -3.29
N THR A 23 -24.21 19.42 -2.94
CA THR A 23 -23.62 20.49 -2.11
C THR A 23 -23.10 19.96 -0.77
N ASP A 24 -23.74 18.91 -0.26
CA ASP A 24 -23.41 18.28 1.01
C ASP A 24 -22.03 17.62 1.05
N TYR A 25 -21.42 17.32 -0.11
CA TYR A 25 -20.14 16.59 -0.20
C TYR A 25 -18.93 17.49 -0.49
N ALA A 26 -19.13 18.69 -1.03
CA ALA A 26 -18.06 19.61 -1.38
C ALA A 26 -17.96 20.77 -0.39
N VAL A 27 -16.74 21.17 -0.01
CA VAL A 27 -16.50 22.25 1.00
C VAL A 27 -16.95 23.65 0.54
N VAL A 28 -17.48 23.81 -0.68
CA VAL A 28 -17.87 25.12 -1.21
C VAL A 28 -19.31 25.09 -1.68
N ASP A 29 -20.08 26.10 -1.25
CA ASP A 29 -21.42 26.43 -1.74
C ASP A 29 -21.45 26.40 -3.27
N HIS A 30 -22.47 25.80 -3.90
CA HIS A 30 -22.48 25.56 -5.36
C HIS A 30 -22.31 26.84 -6.21
N GLU A 31 -22.63 28.03 -5.68
CA GLU A 31 -22.37 29.32 -6.32
C GLU A 31 -20.88 29.69 -6.24
N ASP A 32 -20.23 29.56 -5.08
CA ASP A 32 -18.78 29.75 -4.94
C ASP A 32 -17.96 28.56 -5.45
N PHE A 33 -18.49 27.35 -5.58
CA PHE A 33 -17.81 26.24 -6.25
C PHE A 33 -17.69 26.55 -7.75
N ASN A 34 -18.69 27.20 -8.35
CA ASN A 34 -18.61 27.76 -9.71
C ASN A 34 -17.76 29.05 -9.79
N THR A 35 -17.75 29.86 -8.73
CA THR A 35 -17.05 31.17 -8.70
C THR A 35 -15.59 31.07 -8.25
N ALA A 36 -15.22 30.13 -7.38
CA ALA A 36 -13.86 29.83 -6.90
C ALA A 36 -13.13 28.84 -7.81
N LEU A 37 -13.86 27.98 -8.54
CA LEU A 37 -13.33 27.38 -9.78
C LEU A 37 -13.20 28.40 -10.90
N CYS A 38 -13.58 29.68 -10.67
CA CYS A 38 -13.53 30.84 -11.56
C CYS A 38 -13.05 30.44 -12.94
N TRP A 39 -13.95 29.75 -13.63
CA TRP A 39 -13.81 29.49 -15.03
C TRP A 39 -13.79 30.91 -15.60
N THR A 40 -12.60 31.40 -15.95
CA THR A 40 -12.55 32.13 -17.19
C THR A 40 -12.97 31.07 -18.22
N PRO A 41 -14.20 31.09 -18.76
CA PRO A 41 -14.43 30.39 -20.02
C PRO A 41 -13.25 30.78 -20.87
N LEU A 42 -12.46 29.78 -21.30
CA LEU A 42 -11.38 29.96 -22.27
C LEU A 42 -11.97 30.84 -23.36
N THR A 43 -11.72 32.14 -23.24
CA THR A 43 -12.38 33.15 -24.04
C THR A 43 -11.92 32.82 -25.45
N ASN A 44 -12.88 32.49 -26.31
CA ASN A 44 -12.70 32.26 -27.74
C ASN A 44 -12.06 30.96 -28.26
N LYS A 45 -12.25 29.79 -27.65
CA LYS A 45 -12.00 28.52 -28.38
C LYS A 45 -13.15 27.53 -28.30
N LYS A 46 -14.02 27.58 -29.31
CA LYS A 46 -15.01 26.58 -29.76
C LYS A 46 -15.45 25.61 -28.66
N HIS A 47 -16.59 25.90 -28.02
CA HIS A 47 -17.31 24.95 -27.18
C HIS A 47 -17.21 23.53 -27.77
N ILE A 48 -16.79 22.59 -26.94
CA ILE A 48 -16.91 21.18 -27.29
C ILE A 48 -18.37 20.95 -27.64
N ASN A 49 -18.63 20.44 -28.83
CA ASN A 49 -19.99 20.15 -29.25
C ASN A 49 -20.53 19.06 -28.31
N GLU A 50 -21.41 19.45 -27.39
CA GLU A 50 -22.00 18.58 -26.37
C GLU A 50 -22.67 17.37 -27.00
N ALA A 51 -23.40 17.57 -28.10
CA ALA A 51 -24.03 16.49 -28.85
C ALA A 51 -22.99 15.53 -29.43
N LYS A 52 -21.79 16.01 -29.77
CA LYS A 52 -20.67 15.17 -30.23
C LYS A 52 -20.07 14.36 -29.08
N LEU A 53 -19.90 14.93 -27.88
CA LEU A 53 -19.40 14.17 -26.73
C LEU A 53 -20.41 13.07 -26.35
N LEU A 54 -21.69 13.43 -26.25
CA LEU A 54 -22.78 12.50 -25.94
C LEU A 54 -22.94 11.39 -26.99
N SER A 55 -22.70 11.68 -28.28
CA SER A 55 -22.76 10.66 -29.34
C SER A 55 -21.74 9.53 -29.17
N TYR A 56 -20.64 9.75 -28.42
CA TYR A 56 -19.70 8.68 -28.11
C TYR A 56 -20.25 7.71 -27.04
N PHE A 57 -21.21 8.14 -26.21
CA PHE A 57 -21.79 7.33 -25.13
C PHE A 57 -22.90 6.39 -25.60
N ASP A 58 -23.69 6.79 -26.60
CA ASP A 58 -24.75 5.96 -27.19
C ASP A 58 -24.22 4.63 -27.77
N HIS A 59 -22.92 4.57 -28.06
CA HIS A 59 -22.24 3.41 -28.60
C HIS A 59 -21.13 2.87 -27.70
N PHE A 60 -21.01 3.35 -26.46
CA PHE A 60 -19.93 2.98 -25.54
C PHE A 60 -20.17 1.59 -24.91
N GLN A 61 -20.24 0.56 -25.74
CA GLN A 61 -20.01 -0.82 -25.33
C GLN A 61 -18.53 -1.10 -25.54
N ILE A 62 -17.74 -0.99 -24.46
CA ILE A 62 -16.34 -1.43 -24.33
C ILE A 62 -15.66 -1.59 -25.69
N TYR A 63 -15.45 -0.47 -26.40
CA TYR A 63 -14.62 -0.53 -27.59
C TYR A 63 -13.23 -0.91 -27.07
N ALA A 64 -12.72 -2.07 -27.49
CA ALA A 64 -11.38 -2.55 -27.18
C ALA A 64 -10.27 -1.50 -27.49
N THR A 65 -10.60 -0.43 -28.23
CA THR A 65 -9.79 0.78 -28.35
C THR A 65 -10.62 2.06 -28.26
N THR A 66 -10.25 2.97 -27.35
CA THR A 66 -10.93 4.27 -27.21
C THR A 66 -10.73 5.15 -28.46
N PRO A 67 -11.80 5.71 -29.06
CA PRO A 67 -11.67 6.52 -30.27
C PRO A 67 -10.71 7.70 -30.11
N THR A 68 -9.78 7.87 -31.04
CA THR A 68 -8.79 8.97 -31.03
C THR A 68 -9.47 10.35 -30.98
N ALA A 69 -10.66 10.47 -31.59
CA ALA A 69 -11.45 11.70 -31.58
C ALA A 69 -12.03 12.03 -30.18
N LEU A 70 -12.47 11.01 -29.42
CA LEU A 70 -12.95 11.19 -28.04
C LEU A 70 -11.79 11.65 -27.16
N LYS A 71 -10.63 10.97 -27.24
CA LYS A 71 -9.40 11.38 -26.57
C LYS A 71 -9.00 12.84 -26.84
N LYS A 72 -9.01 13.25 -28.12
CA LYS A 72 -8.69 14.65 -28.50
C LYS A 72 -9.71 15.65 -27.95
N THR A 73 -10.96 15.23 -27.77
CA THR A 73 -12.04 16.07 -27.26
C THR A 73 -11.88 16.26 -25.75
N VAL A 74 -11.76 15.18 -25.00
CA VAL A 74 -11.60 15.19 -23.53
C VAL A 74 -10.34 15.97 -23.09
N ARG A 75 -9.24 15.86 -23.84
CA ARG A 75 -8.01 16.64 -23.58
C ARG A 75 -8.19 18.15 -23.71
N LYS A 76 -9.19 18.63 -24.46
CA LYS A 76 -9.47 20.07 -24.62
C LYS A 76 -10.33 20.64 -23.49
N GLY A 77 -11.11 19.80 -22.82
CA GLY A 77 -12.07 20.22 -21.82
C GLY A 77 -13.12 19.14 -21.61
N VAL A 78 -13.71 19.06 -20.43
CA VAL A 78 -15.01 18.40 -20.24
C VAL A 78 -15.85 19.39 -19.45
N PRO A 79 -17.05 19.76 -19.95
CA PRO A 79 -17.99 20.58 -19.20
C PRO A 79 -18.33 19.96 -17.85
N LEU A 80 -18.52 20.79 -16.82
CA LEU A 80 -18.77 20.37 -15.44
C LEU A 80 -19.93 19.35 -15.36
N ASN A 81 -21.06 19.70 -15.96
CA ASN A 81 -22.30 18.92 -16.01
C ASN A 81 -22.21 17.61 -16.81
N GLN A 82 -21.09 17.35 -17.50
CA GLN A 82 -20.91 16.13 -18.29
C GLN A 82 -19.91 15.15 -17.66
N ARG A 83 -19.22 15.55 -16.57
CA ARG A 83 -18.21 14.70 -15.93
C ARG A 83 -18.79 13.45 -15.31
N ALA A 84 -19.85 13.60 -14.50
CA ALA A 84 -20.53 12.48 -13.85
C ALA A 84 -20.88 11.39 -14.87
N GLN A 85 -21.55 11.78 -15.95
CA GLN A 85 -21.91 10.88 -17.03
C GLN A 85 -20.67 10.29 -17.71
N LEU A 86 -19.71 11.11 -18.16
CA LEU A 86 -18.49 10.64 -18.82
C LEU A 86 -17.78 9.57 -17.98
N TRP A 87 -17.59 9.83 -16.69
CA TRP A 87 -16.88 8.95 -15.78
C TRP A 87 -17.67 7.67 -15.51
N PHE A 88 -19.00 7.76 -15.36
CA PHE A 88 -19.89 6.62 -15.17
C PHE A 88 -19.93 5.66 -16.37
N GLU A 89 -19.95 6.20 -17.60
CA GLU A 89 -19.86 5.35 -18.81
C GLU A 89 -18.47 4.71 -18.94
N CYS A 90 -17.43 5.52 -18.76
CA CYS A 90 -16.05 5.10 -19.05
C CYS A 90 -15.47 4.15 -18.01
N SER A 91 -15.94 4.19 -16.76
CA SER A 91 -15.61 3.21 -15.73
C SER A 91 -16.27 1.86 -15.99
N GLY A 92 -17.35 1.81 -16.77
CA GLY A 92 -18.23 0.65 -16.86
C GLY A 92 -19.30 0.59 -15.76
N GLY A 93 -19.43 1.65 -14.95
CA GLY A 93 -20.37 1.73 -13.82
C GLY A 93 -21.81 1.44 -14.21
N ARG A 94 -22.28 1.90 -15.39
CA ARG A 94 -23.61 1.54 -15.89
C ARG A 94 -23.80 0.03 -16.05
N THR A 95 -22.81 -0.64 -16.61
CA THR A 95 -22.87 -2.09 -16.86
C THR A 95 -22.87 -2.83 -15.53
N PHE A 96 -22.04 -2.40 -14.58
CA PHE A 96 -21.99 -2.96 -13.24
C PHE A 96 -23.32 -2.79 -12.50
N LEU A 97 -23.86 -1.56 -12.46
CA LEU A 97 -25.11 -1.27 -11.76
C LEU A 97 -26.32 -1.98 -12.40
N THR A 98 -26.30 -2.19 -13.72
CA THR A 98 -27.35 -2.98 -14.39
C THR A 98 -27.29 -4.46 -13.98
N LYS A 99 -26.09 -5.01 -13.74
CA LYS A 99 -25.90 -6.40 -13.31
C LYS A 99 -26.14 -6.59 -11.81
N HIS A 100 -25.80 -5.58 -11.00
CA HIS A 100 -25.84 -5.61 -9.54
C HIS A 100 -26.62 -4.38 -9.01
N PRO A 101 -27.93 -4.28 -9.26
CA PRO A 101 -28.71 -3.07 -8.96
C PRO A 101 -28.87 -2.80 -7.46
N THR A 102 -28.88 -3.84 -6.62
CA THR A 102 -29.16 -3.77 -5.18
C THR A 102 -27.92 -3.96 -4.30
N LEU A 103 -26.80 -4.39 -4.86
CA LEU A 103 -25.58 -4.76 -4.11
C LEU A 103 -25.10 -3.66 -3.15
N PHE A 104 -25.14 -2.40 -3.60
CA PHE A 104 -24.74 -1.27 -2.76
C PHE A 104 -25.64 -1.11 -1.53
N ASP A 105 -26.96 -1.23 -1.69
CA ASP A 105 -27.91 -1.09 -0.57
C ASP A 105 -27.83 -2.27 0.39
N GLU A 106 -27.68 -3.48 -0.16
CA GLU A 106 -27.51 -4.71 0.60
C GLU A 106 -26.27 -4.61 1.49
N ASN A 107 -25.13 -4.23 0.89
CA ASN A 107 -23.89 -4.03 1.64
C ASN A 107 -24.03 -2.90 2.67
N LEU A 108 -24.68 -1.78 2.33
CA LEU A 108 -24.89 -0.68 3.27
C LEU A 108 -25.76 -1.09 4.47
N ALA A 109 -26.73 -1.98 4.28
CA ALA A 109 -27.61 -2.48 5.33
C ALA A 109 -26.96 -3.57 6.20
N GLU A 110 -26.09 -4.40 5.61
CA GLU A 110 -25.40 -5.50 6.30
C GLU A 110 -24.16 -5.03 7.06
N PHE A 111 -23.45 -4.04 6.53
CA PHE A 111 -22.17 -3.61 7.11
C PHE A 111 -22.34 -2.77 8.38
N VAL A 112 -21.68 -3.19 9.46
CA VAL A 112 -21.61 -2.40 10.69
C VAL A 112 -20.43 -1.44 10.59
N PHE A 113 -20.71 -0.15 10.47
CA PHE A 113 -19.69 0.89 10.41
C PHE A 113 -19.25 1.32 11.81
N PRO A 114 -17.93 1.35 12.10
CA PRO A 114 -17.42 1.90 13.35
C PRO A 114 -17.71 3.41 13.44
N ASP A 115 -17.94 3.89 14.66
CA ASP A 115 -18.06 5.31 14.97
C ASP A 115 -16.99 5.68 16.03
N PRO A 116 -15.97 6.51 15.69
CA PRO A 116 -15.78 7.20 14.42
C PRO A 116 -15.29 6.28 13.29
N LEU A 117 -15.60 6.66 12.04
CA LEU A 117 -15.13 5.96 10.85
C LEU A 117 -13.59 6.02 10.75
N PRO A 118 -12.89 4.86 10.71
CA PRO A 118 -11.43 4.83 10.68
C PRO A 118 -10.88 5.26 9.31
N VAL A 119 -9.62 5.70 9.31
CA VAL A 119 -8.82 5.81 8.09
C VAL A 119 -8.66 4.41 7.50
N THR A 120 -9.03 4.22 6.24
CA THR A 120 -8.95 2.90 5.59
C THR A 120 -7.52 2.56 5.19
N HIS A 121 -7.21 1.27 4.99
CA HIS A 121 -5.89 0.85 4.52
C HIS A 121 -5.55 1.45 3.15
N TYR A 122 -6.53 1.60 2.27
CA TYR A 122 -6.32 2.28 1.00
C TYR A 122 -5.90 3.76 1.21
N GLU A 123 -6.55 4.49 2.14
CA GLU A 123 -6.25 5.89 2.47
C GLU A 123 -4.84 6.06 3.09
N ALA A 124 -4.34 5.02 3.77
CA ALA A 124 -3.02 4.99 4.40
C ALA A 124 -1.83 4.93 3.44
N GLU A 125 -2.04 4.41 2.22
CA GLU A 125 -0.96 4.04 1.29
C GLU A 125 -0.44 5.19 0.43
N LEU A 126 -1.28 6.20 0.19
CA LEU A 126 -0.94 7.40 -0.56
C LEU A 126 -1.45 8.62 0.21
N ASP A 127 -0.53 9.50 0.57
CA ASP A 127 -0.84 10.77 1.22
C ASP A 127 -1.55 11.71 0.23
N VAL A 128 -2.88 11.71 0.26
CA VAL A 128 -3.76 12.50 -0.60
C VAL A 128 -4.41 13.64 0.19
N SER A 129 -4.67 14.78 -0.47
CA SER A 129 -5.51 15.81 0.14
C SER A 129 -6.97 15.44 -0.02
N LEU A 130 -7.75 15.52 1.07
CA LEU A 130 -9.21 15.38 1.07
C LEU A 130 -9.92 16.70 1.37
N ASP A 131 -9.19 17.83 1.34
CA ASP A 131 -9.72 19.17 1.66
C ASP A 131 -10.78 19.69 0.66
N HIS A 132 -11.01 18.98 -0.43
CA HIS A 132 -12.13 19.23 -1.35
C HIS A 132 -13.45 18.58 -0.90
N LEU A 133 -13.44 17.67 0.08
CA LEU A 133 -14.63 17.02 0.63
C LEU A 133 -15.03 17.61 1.98
N THR A 134 -16.33 17.71 2.23
CA THR A 134 -16.89 17.98 3.57
C THR A 134 -16.65 16.80 4.49
N GLU A 135 -16.91 16.96 5.80
CA GLU A 135 -16.91 15.85 6.75
C GLU A 135 -17.85 14.71 6.31
N ARG A 136 -19.02 15.06 5.75
CA ARG A 136 -19.96 14.08 5.20
C ARG A 136 -19.41 13.38 3.96
N GLY A 137 -18.73 14.11 3.07
CA GLY A 137 -18.06 13.54 1.91
C GLY A 137 -16.92 12.59 2.31
N VAL A 138 -16.12 12.94 3.32
CA VAL A 138 -15.08 12.06 3.87
C VAL A 138 -15.69 10.81 4.50
N ALA A 139 -16.79 10.95 5.24
CA ALA A 139 -17.51 9.81 5.81
C ALA A 139 -18.06 8.88 4.71
N SER A 140 -18.63 9.45 3.64
CA SER A 140 -19.07 8.69 2.46
C SER A 140 -17.92 7.92 1.81
N LEU A 141 -16.79 8.60 1.56
CA LEU A 141 -15.59 7.98 1.01
C LEU A 141 -15.13 6.79 1.86
N ARG A 142 -15.04 6.95 3.19
CA ARG A 142 -14.59 5.87 4.08
C ARG A 142 -15.53 4.68 4.09
N ARG A 143 -16.85 4.89 4.13
CA ARG A 143 -17.83 3.81 4.01
C ARG A 143 -17.67 3.05 2.70
N LEU A 144 -17.53 3.77 1.59
CA LEU A 144 -17.30 3.18 0.26
C LEU A 144 -16.02 2.35 0.22
N LEU A 145 -14.91 2.88 0.74
CA LEU A 145 -13.63 2.15 0.76
C LEU A 145 -13.69 0.89 1.63
N MET A 146 -14.41 0.92 2.75
CA MET A 146 -14.63 -0.26 3.61
C MET A 146 -15.48 -1.32 2.91
N MET A 147 -16.57 -0.92 2.23
CA MET A 147 -17.39 -1.84 1.45
C MET A 147 -16.59 -2.47 0.31
N LEU A 148 -15.84 -1.66 -0.45
CA LEU A 148 -14.98 -2.15 -1.53
C LEU A 148 -13.90 -3.11 -1.02
N TYR A 149 -13.34 -2.89 0.16
CA TYR A 149 -12.39 -3.83 0.76
C TYR A 149 -13.02 -5.20 1.03
N HIS A 150 -14.25 -5.20 1.56
CA HIS A 150 -14.99 -6.42 1.83
C HIS A 150 -15.40 -7.16 0.54
N GLU A 151 -15.78 -6.43 -0.49
CA GLU A 151 -16.12 -6.99 -1.81
C GLU A 151 -14.90 -7.53 -2.58
N PHE A 152 -13.75 -6.89 -2.41
CA PHE A 152 -12.51 -7.20 -3.12
C PHE A 152 -11.36 -7.55 -2.15
N PRO A 153 -11.51 -8.60 -1.32
CA PRO A 153 -10.52 -8.92 -0.28
C PRO A 153 -9.17 -9.34 -0.89
N HIS A 154 -9.17 -9.82 -2.13
CA HIS A 154 -7.97 -10.16 -2.91
C HIS A 154 -7.17 -8.94 -3.40
N ILE A 155 -7.65 -7.71 -3.18
CA ILE A 155 -6.96 -6.45 -3.50
C ILE A 155 -6.43 -5.84 -2.18
N PRO A 156 -5.26 -6.28 -1.71
CA PRO A 156 -4.73 -5.88 -0.40
C PRO A 156 -4.26 -4.42 -0.37
N SER A 157 -3.99 -3.82 -1.53
CA SER A 157 -3.45 -2.47 -1.67
C SER A 157 -3.93 -1.85 -2.97
N CYS A 158 -4.30 -0.59 -2.92
CA CYS A 158 -4.77 0.17 -4.09
C CYS A 158 -4.66 1.68 -3.81
N PRO A 159 -3.44 2.25 -3.79
CA PRO A 159 -3.20 3.60 -3.25
C PRO A 159 -3.93 4.70 -4.01
N LEU A 160 -4.26 4.46 -5.28
CA LEU A 160 -4.93 5.43 -6.14
C LEU A 160 -6.46 5.45 -5.95
N LEU A 161 -7.04 4.40 -5.36
CA LEU A 161 -8.49 4.25 -5.21
C LEU A 161 -9.13 5.37 -4.37
N PRO A 162 -8.62 5.71 -3.16
CA PRO A 162 -9.18 6.81 -2.36
C PRO A 162 -9.13 8.14 -3.10
N ALA A 163 -8.01 8.40 -3.79
CA ALA A 163 -7.83 9.62 -4.56
C ALA A 163 -8.94 9.75 -5.61
N ILE A 164 -9.12 8.73 -6.46
CA ILE A 164 -10.12 8.78 -7.54
C ILE A 164 -11.54 8.81 -7.00
N ALA A 165 -11.87 7.95 -6.02
CA ALA A 165 -13.18 7.91 -5.40
C ALA A 165 -13.56 9.26 -4.76
N SER A 166 -12.61 9.94 -4.09
CA SER A 166 -12.85 11.25 -3.49
C SER A 166 -13.27 12.31 -4.51
N TYR A 167 -12.70 12.29 -5.72
CA TYR A 167 -13.09 13.21 -6.79
C TYR A 167 -14.39 12.78 -7.48
N PHE A 168 -14.70 11.48 -7.53
CA PHE A 168 -15.98 10.99 -8.06
C PHE A 168 -17.14 11.49 -7.22
N LEU A 169 -17.01 11.46 -5.89
CA LEU A 169 -18.01 11.97 -4.95
C LEU A 169 -18.33 13.47 -5.10
N LEU A 170 -17.49 14.24 -5.80
CA LEU A 170 -17.81 15.64 -6.14
C LEU A 170 -18.87 15.77 -7.24
N PHE A 171 -19.14 14.70 -7.99
CA PHE A 171 -19.98 14.74 -9.19
C PHE A 171 -21.06 13.66 -9.23
N MET A 172 -21.05 12.67 -8.34
CA MET A 172 -21.99 11.56 -8.36
C MET A 172 -22.24 11.02 -6.94
N GLU A 173 -23.35 10.31 -6.77
CA GLU A 173 -23.75 9.72 -5.49
C GLU A 173 -22.88 8.51 -5.09
N ASP A 174 -22.96 8.11 -3.82
CA ASP A 174 -22.25 6.95 -3.26
C ASP A 174 -22.45 5.68 -4.09
N ARG A 175 -23.71 5.39 -4.48
CA ARG A 175 -24.05 4.22 -5.29
C ARG A 175 -23.37 4.25 -6.66
N GLU A 176 -23.34 5.40 -7.30
CA GLU A 176 -22.75 5.55 -8.64
C GLU A 176 -21.23 5.49 -8.55
N CYS A 177 -20.64 6.11 -7.52
CA CYS A 177 -19.22 6.04 -7.23
C CYS A 177 -18.79 4.60 -6.94
N HIS A 178 -19.54 3.88 -6.09
CA HIS A 178 -19.36 2.46 -5.82
C HIS A 178 -19.36 1.65 -7.10
N ALA A 179 -20.41 1.78 -7.92
CA ALA A 179 -20.52 1.04 -9.17
C ALA A 179 -19.35 1.33 -10.13
N CYS A 180 -18.87 2.58 -10.18
CA CYS A 180 -17.68 2.92 -10.96
C CYS A 180 -16.42 2.25 -10.44
N MET A 181 -16.18 2.33 -9.13
CA MET A 181 -14.97 1.76 -8.52
C MET A 181 -14.97 0.24 -8.63
N SER A 182 -16.09 -0.42 -8.33
CA SER A 182 -16.25 -1.87 -8.49
C SER A 182 -16.07 -2.32 -9.94
N ALA A 183 -16.60 -1.57 -10.92
CA ALA A 183 -16.39 -1.86 -12.34
C ALA A 183 -14.91 -1.79 -12.74
N ILE A 184 -14.17 -0.78 -12.24
CA ILE A 184 -12.74 -0.63 -12.51
C ILE A 184 -11.93 -1.75 -11.83
N LEU A 185 -12.23 -2.07 -10.57
CA LEU A 185 -11.54 -3.11 -9.80
C LEU A 185 -11.80 -4.52 -10.35
N GLN A 186 -13.00 -4.80 -10.87
CA GLN A 186 -13.33 -6.06 -11.55
C GLN A 186 -12.70 -6.19 -12.92
N SER A 187 -12.28 -5.08 -13.53
CA SER A 187 -11.66 -5.15 -14.85
C SER A 187 -10.33 -5.91 -14.74
N ILE A 188 -10.21 -7.02 -15.49
CA ILE A 188 -8.99 -7.86 -15.57
C ILE A 188 -7.79 -7.07 -16.12
N ASP A 189 -8.04 -5.84 -16.58
CA ASP A 189 -7.07 -5.00 -17.24
C ASP A 189 -6.36 -4.14 -16.18
N ASP A 190 -5.09 -4.44 -15.91
CA ASP A 190 -4.18 -3.71 -14.99
C ASP A 190 -4.00 -2.22 -15.36
N ASN A 191 -4.84 -1.60 -16.20
CA ASN A 191 -4.67 -0.30 -16.82
C ASN A 191 -4.93 0.90 -15.90
N TYR A 192 -5.72 0.74 -14.84
CA TYR A 192 -6.19 1.85 -14.01
C TYR A 192 -5.51 1.90 -12.65
N PHE A 193 -5.52 0.79 -11.91
CA PHE A 193 -5.02 0.73 -10.54
C PHE A 193 -3.91 -0.30 -10.36
N ASP A 194 -3.00 0.00 -9.44
CA ASP A 194 -2.02 -0.96 -8.96
C ASP A 194 -2.63 -1.66 -7.73
N CYS A 195 -3.19 -2.86 -7.92
CA CYS A 195 -3.97 -3.59 -6.92
C CYS A 195 -3.13 -4.45 -5.94
N SER A 196 -1.86 -4.12 -5.76
CA SER A 196 -1.00 -4.75 -4.74
C SER A 196 0.18 -3.86 -4.40
N GLN A 197 0.73 -4.04 -3.20
CA GLN A 197 1.95 -3.38 -2.74
C GLN A 197 3.12 -3.58 -3.73
N ARG A 198 3.25 -4.79 -4.28
CA ARG A 198 4.25 -5.14 -5.29
C ARG A 198 4.05 -4.37 -6.59
N SER A 199 2.81 -4.30 -7.08
CA SER A 199 2.47 -3.54 -8.28
C SER A 199 2.75 -2.04 -8.08
N TYR A 200 2.40 -1.49 -6.92
CA TYR A 200 2.65 -0.10 -6.60
C TYR A 200 4.15 0.21 -6.51
N ALA A 201 4.94 -0.61 -5.80
CA ALA A 201 6.39 -0.47 -5.76
C ALA A 201 7.03 -0.52 -7.16
N ALA A 202 6.54 -1.42 -8.03
CA ALA A 202 6.97 -1.48 -9.42
C ALA A 202 6.64 -0.19 -10.18
N SER A 203 5.46 0.40 -9.96
CA SER A 203 4.98 1.60 -10.62
C SER A 203 5.79 2.85 -10.23
N LEU A 204 6.17 2.97 -8.95
CA LEU A 204 7.09 4.01 -8.47
C LEU A 204 8.46 3.92 -9.14
N ARG A 205 9.03 2.71 -9.24
CA ARG A 205 10.29 2.52 -9.96
C ARG A 205 10.14 2.79 -11.46
N THR A 206 9.02 2.41 -12.05
CA THR A 206 8.73 2.68 -13.46
C THR A 206 8.70 4.18 -13.74
N PHE A 207 8.14 4.99 -12.84
CA PHE A 207 8.18 6.45 -13.00
C PHE A 207 9.63 6.97 -13.06
N GLN A 208 10.49 6.51 -12.15
CA GLN A 208 11.91 6.86 -12.15
C GLN A 208 12.62 6.45 -13.44
N ASP A 209 12.42 5.22 -13.91
CA ASP A 209 13.05 4.73 -15.15
C ASP A 209 12.57 5.50 -16.38
N LEU A 210 11.29 5.84 -16.43
CA LEU A 210 10.73 6.69 -17.48
C LEU A 210 11.31 8.10 -17.44
N ALA A 211 11.48 8.70 -16.26
CA ALA A 211 12.15 9.99 -16.12
C ALA A 211 13.61 9.91 -16.61
N LYS A 212 14.34 8.86 -16.23
CA LYS A 212 15.71 8.61 -16.66
C LYS A 212 15.84 8.46 -18.17
N VAL A 213 14.90 7.77 -18.82
CA VAL A 213 15.00 7.44 -20.25
C VAL A 213 14.45 8.55 -21.13
N LEU A 214 13.31 9.13 -20.77
CA LEU A 214 12.61 10.14 -21.56
C LEU A 214 13.14 11.56 -21.30
N LEU A 215 13.61 11.84 -20.08
CA LEU A 215 14.02 13.17 -19.64
C LEU A 215 15.47 13.21 -19.12
N LYS A 216 16.41 12.52 -19.79
CA LYS A 216 17.81 12.35 -19.34
C LYS A 216 18.46 13.63 -18.73
N PRO A 217 18.41 14.83 -19.37
CA PRO A 217 19.04 16.02 -18.80
C PRO A 217 18.35 16.49 -17.52
N VAL A 218 17.00 16.47 -17.51
CA VAL A 218 16.18 16.84 -16.35
C VAL A 218 16.43 15.88 -15.20
N TYR A 219 16.37 14.57 -15.45
CA TYR A 219 16.60 13.53 -14.45
C TYR A 219 17.96 13.69 -13.76
N ARG A 220 19.02 13.89 -14.55
CA ARG A 220 20.37 14.11 -14.02
C ARG A 220 20.45 15.36 -13.16
N ASP A 221 19.90 16.48 -13.63
CA ASP A 221 20.00 17.76 -12.94
C ASP A 221 19.16 17.77 -11.65
N VAL A 222 17.98 17.12 -11.65
CA VAL A 222 17.15 16.91 -10.45
C VAL A 222 17.91 16.07 -9.42
N LEU A 223 18.47 14.92 -9.83
CA LEU A 223 19.27 14.06 -8.94
C LEU A 223 20.48 14.76 -8.35
N ASN A 224 21.18 15.59 -9.15
CA ASN A 224 22.38 16.30 -8.69
C ASN A 224 22.04 17.45 -7.73
N THR A 225 20.85 18.05 -7.87
CA THR A 225 20.47 19.22 -7.09
C THR A 225 19.85 18.83 -5.75
N VAL A 226 19.06 17.75 -5.72
CA VAL A 226 18.34 17.25 -4.55
C VAL A 226 19.17 16.24 -3.73
N ALA A 227 20.45 16.03 -4.07
CA ALA A 227 21.32 15.14 -3.33
C ALA A 227 22.62 15.84 -2.91
N LYS A 228 22.68 16.33 -1.67
CA LYS A 228 23.93 16.82 -1.05
C LYS A 228 24.57 15.85 -0.06
N SER A 229 23.83 14.92 0.52
CA SER A 229 24.30 13.92 1.50
C SER A 229 25.04 12.76 0.81
N LYS A 230 26.30 12.50 1.23
CA LYS A 230 27.02 11.27 0.85
C LYS A 230 26.39 10.11 1.62
N GLY A 231 25.73 9.17 0.94
CA GLY A 231 25.27 7.90 1.51
C GLY A 231 23.76 7.63 1.41
N GLU A 232 22.93 8.62 1.10
CA GLU A 232 21.47 8.44 0.94
C GLU A 232 21.11 7.93 -0.47
N ASP A 233 20.10 7.05 -0.55
CA ASP A 233 19.54 6.62 -1.83
C ASP A 233 18.80 7.78 -2.50
N LYS A 234 19.49 8.41 -3.44
CA LYS A 234 19.01 9.57 -4.22
C LYS A 234 17.74 9.27 -5.04
N SER A 235 17.36 8.00 -5.21
CA SER A 235 16.17 7.61 -5.96
C SER A 235 14.85 7.86 -5.23
N ILE A 236 14.90 8.07 -3.90
CA ILE A 236 13.71 8.26 -3.06
C ILE A 236 12.83 9.44 -3.49
N ILE A 237 13.42 10.49 -4.08
CA ILE A 237 12.68 11.65 -4.62
C ILE A 237 11.60 11.27 -5.62
N PHE A 238 11.82 10.22 -6.41
CA PHE A 238 10.86 9.82 -7.43
C PHE A 238 9.69 9.01 -6.88
N GLN A 239 9.72 8.62 -5.60
CA GLN A 239 8.65 7.83 -4.97
C GLN A 239 7.41 8.68 -4.66
N ASP A 240 7.59 9.98 -4.38
CA ASP A 240 6.50 10.92 -4.05
C ASP A 240 5.69 11.42 -5.26
N TRP A 241 5.96 10.92 -6.47
CA TRP A 241 5.44 11.56 -7.68
C TRP A 241 3.91 11.60 -7.77
N MET A 242 3.23 10.63 -7.15
CA MET A 242 1.77 10.64 -7.02
C MET A 242 1.29 11.63 -5.97
N VAL A 243 2.02 11.81 -4.86
CA VAL A 243 1.73 12.82 -3.83
C VAL A 243 1.80 14.23 -4.42
N TRP A 244 2.76 14.50 -5.32
CA TRP A 244 2.82 15.77 -6.05
C TRP A 244 1.50 16.08 -6.74
N ILE A 245 0.85 15.07 -7.30
CA ILE A 245 -0.40 15.22 -8.04
C ILE A 245 -1.58 15.37 -7.08
N PHE A 246 -1.78 14.42 -6.17
CA PHE A 246 -3.05 14.33 -5.42
C PHE A 246 -3.06 15.12 -4.10
N LYS A 247 -1.90 15.56 -3.61
CA LYS A 247 -1.81 16.41 -2.42
C LYS A 247 -1.54 17.87 -2.73
N TYR A 248 -0.74 18.15 -3.76
CA TYR A 248 -0.18 19.49 -3.97
C TYR A 248 -0.68 20.22 -5.23
N LEU A 249 -1.17 19.53 -6.28
CA LEU A 249 -1.70 20.24 -7.44
C LEU A 249 -3.06 20.90 -7.13
N PRO A 250 -3.37 22.02 -7.81
CA PRO A 250 -4.72 22.58 -7.80
C PRO A 250 -5.78 21.56 -8.24
N LYS A 251 -6.92 21.54 -7.52
CA LYS A 251 -7.98 20.53 -7.72
C LYS A 251 -8.60 20.57 -9.12
N ASP A 252 -8.71 21.75 -9.72
CA ASP A 252 -9.18 21.93 -11.11
C ASP A 252 -8.30 21.15 -12.10
N VAL A 253 -6.98 21.16 -11.89
CA VAL A 253 -6.02 20.42 -12.71
C VAL A 253 -6.24 18.93 -12.54
N VAL A 254 -6.39 18.46 -11.30
CA VAL A 254 -6.58 17.04 -10.99
C VAL A 254 -7.86 16.52 -11.63
N ILE A 255 -8.96 17.27 -11.57
CA ILE A 255 -10.23 16.92 -12.23
C ILE A 255 -10.02 16.76 -13.76
N ARG A 256 -9.28 17.67 -14.40
CA ARG A 256 -8.94 17.57 -15.84
C ARG A 256 -8.05 16.37 -16.16
N MET A 257 -7.22 15.95 -15.21
CA MET A 257 -6.43 14.72 -15.31
C MET A 257 -7.31 13.49 -15.20
N ILE A 258 -8.30 13.48 -14.29
CA ILE A 258 -9.27 12.39 -14.13
C ILE A 258 -10.12 12.21 -15.40
N ASP A 259 -10.59 13.32 -16.00
CA ASP A 259 -11.26 13.31 -17.30
C ASP A 259 -10.48 12.48 -18.34
N CYS A 260 -9.18 12.74 -18.44
CA CYS A 260 -8.30 12.03 -19.37
C CYS A 260 -7.99 10.61 -18.90
N PHE A 261 -7.83 10.38 -17.60
CA PHE A 261 -7.55 9.07 -17.00
C PHE A 261 -8.65 8.06 -17.34
N MET A 262 -9.92 8.46 -17.25
CA MET A 262 -11.06 7.58 -17.59
C MET A 262 -11.06 7.10 -19.04
N ILE A 263 -10.36 7.80 -19.92
CA ILE A 263 -10.28 7.48 -21.36
C ILE A 263 -8.98 6.75 -21.72
N GLU A 264 -7.91 7.07 -21.02
CA GLU A 264 -6.55 6.78 -21.43
C GLU A 264 -5.77 5.87 -20.45
N GLY A 265 -6.29 5.69 -19.23
CA GLY A 265 -5.72 4.93 -18.12
C GLY A 265 -4.61 5.66 -17.37
N ARG A 266 -3.93 4.93 -16.45
CA ARG A 266 -2.95 5.49 -15.51
C ARG A 266 -1.75 6.20 -16.13
N LYS A 267 -1.47 5.99 -17.42
CA LYS A 267 -0.42 6.71 -18.17
C LYS A 267 -0.58 8.24 -18.13
N ILE A 268 -1.79 8.75 -17.87
CA ILE A 268 -2.04 10.18 -17.70
C ILE A 268 -1.27 10.73 -16.51
N PHE A 269 -1.27 10.03 -15.38
CA PHE A 269 -0.55 10.45 -14.19
C PHE A 269 0.96 10.46 -14.45
N TYR A 270 1.52 9.43 -15.10
CA TYR A 270 2.94 9.44 -15.53
C TYR A 270 3.29 10.66 -16.39
N ARG A 271 2.41 11.05 -17.33
CA ARG A 271 2.62 12.25 -18.17
C ARG A 271 2.70 13.52 -17.32
N MET A 272 1.86 13.63 -16.30
CA MET A 272 1.79 14.81 -15.46
C MET A 272 2.96 14.87 -14.47
N GLY A 273 3.33 13.75 -13.83
CA GLY A 273 4.53 13.69 -12.99
C GLY A 273 5.80 14.06 -13.77
N LEU A 274 5.95 13.57 -15.00
CA LEU A 274 7.08 13.94 -15.86
C LEU A 274 7.01 15.42 -16.31
N ALA A 275 5.82 15.95 -16.56
CA ALA A 275 5.64 17.37 -16.90
C ALA A 275 6.01 18.29 -15.73
N ILE A 276 5.65 17.91 -14.49
CA ILE A 276 6.07 18.60 -13.27
C ILE A 276 7.60 18.68 -13.21
N LEU A 277 8.32 17.58 -13.46
CA LEU A 277 9.79 17.58 -13.49
C LEU A 277 10.36 18.50 -14.57
N ILE A 278 9.77 18.56 -15.77
CA ILE A 278 10.18 19.47 -16.84
C ILE A 278 10.01 20.93 -16.41
N ILE A 279 8.86 21.27 -15.83
CA ILE A 279 8.52 22.62 -15.41
C ILE A 279 9.39 23.05 -14.21
N PHE A 280 9.58 22.16 -13.24
CA PHE A 280 10.51 22.34 -12.12
C PHE A 280 11.92 22.62 -12.61
N HIS A 281 12.44 21.80 -13.52
CA HIS A 281 13.78 22.01 -14.08
C HIS A 281 13.92 23.34 -14.81
N LYS A 282 12.92 23.69 -15.61
CA LYS A 282 12.92 24.92 -16.41
C LYS A 282 12.83 26.19 -15.54
N HIS A 283 11.92 26.21 -14.56
CA HIS A 283 11.60 27.43 -13.80
C HIS A 283 12.36 27.55 -12.49
N TYR A 284 12.73 26.43 -11.86
CA TYR A 284 13.42 26.41 -10.58
C TYR A 284 14.92 26.14 -10.75
N LEU A 285 15.29 24.98 -11.31
CA LEU A 285 16.70 24.56 -11.36
C LEU A 285 17.57 25.42 -12.29
N ARG A 286 17.04 25.82 -13.46
CA ARG A 286 17.80 26.64 -14.43
C ARG A 286 17.90 28.12 -14.04
N ASN A 287 16.87 28.65 -13.39
CA ASN A 287 16.75 30.10 -13.16
C ASN A 287 17.16 30.53 -11.74
N ASN A 288 17.29 29.59 -10.79
CA ASN A 288 17.42 29.94 -9.37
C ASN A 288 18.56 29.17 -8.65
N ARG A 289 19.81 29.41 -9.07
CA ARG A 289 21.00 28.82 -8.39
C ARG A 289 21.21 29.33 -6.96
N GLU A 290 20.69 30.52 -6.62
CA GLU A 290 20.82 31.12 -5.28
C GLU A 290 19.61 30.82 -4.36
N GLY A 291 18.37 30.77 -4.88
CA GLY A 291 17.17 30.46 -4.10
C GLY A 291 17.10 29.03 -3.54
N LEU A 292 17.99 28.15 -3.99
CA LEU A 292 18.18 26.81 -3.42
C LEU A 292 18.77 26.83 -1.99
N ARG A 293 19.19 28.00 -1.49
CA ARG A 293 19.67 28.21 -0.12
C ARG A 293 18.56 28.62 0.86
N THR A 294 17.39 29.06 0.38
CA THR A 294 16.35 29.68 1.22
C THR A 294 15.28 28.70 1.72
N PHE A 295 15.22 27.49 1.18
CA PHE A 295 14.35 26.41 1.69
C PHE A 295 15.15 25.53 2.66
N ASN A 296 15.03 25.81 3.96
CA ASN A 296 15.67 25.06 5.06
C ASN A 296 14.91 23.76 5.43
N SER A 297 14.44 22.99 4.47
CA SER A 297 13.84 21.67 4.71
C SER A 297 14.38 20.67 3.68
N THR A 298 14.38 19.38 4.02
CA THR A 298 14.89 18.28 3.18
C THR A 298 14.54 18.49 1.70
N GLN A 299 15.50 18.23 0.81
CA GLN A 299 15.41 18.62 -0.61
C GLN A 299 14.21 18.00 -1.36
N LEU A 300 13.56 16.97 -0.79
CA LEU A 300 12.25 16.41 -1.17
C LEU A 300 11.10 17.42 -1.08
N GLU A 301 11.11 18.25 -0.02
CA GLU A 301 10.11 19.28 0.23
C GLU A 301 10.17 20.39 -0.84
N SER A 302 11.30 20.55 -1.53
CA SER A 302 11.46 21.57 -2.58
C SER A 302 10.55 21.33 -3.79
N ILE A 303 10.34 20.07 -4.21
CA ILE A 303 9.39 19.77 -5.28
C ILE A 303 7.95 19.92 -4.79
N ARG A 304 7.65 19.44 -3.57
CA ARG A 304 6.32 19.54 -2.97
C ARG A 304 5.85 21.00 -2.87
N GLN A 305 6.69 21.87 -2.32
CA GLN A 305 6.43 23.32 -2.25
C GLN A 305 6.34 23.96 -3.64
N PHE A 306 7.21 23.58 -4.58
CA PHE A 306 7.12 24.07 -5.95
C PHE A 306 5.79 23.72 -6.62
N VAL A 307 5.29 22.50 -6.41
CA VAL A 307 4.02 22.05 -6.99
C VAL A 307 2.83 22.76 -6.32
N LYS A 308 2.90 23.00 -5.01
CA LYS A 308 1.90 23.79 -4.27
C LYS A 308 1.75 25.21 -4.82
N PHE A 309 2.86 25.82 -5.26
CA PHE A 309 2.90 27.17 -5.83
C PHE A 309 3.32 27.14 -7.30
N LEU A 310 2.66 26.30 -8.10
CA LEU A 310 3.05 26.04 -9.48
C LEU A 310 3.06 27.35 -10.32
N PRO A 311 4.20 27.75 -10.91
CA PRO A 311 4.34 29.05 -11.58
C PRO A 311 3.77 29.05 -13.02
N VAL A 312 2.93 28.08 -13.36
CA VAL A 312 2.37 27.93 -14.71
C VAL A 312 0.88 27.61 -14.65
N SER A 313 0.14 28.03 -15.67
CA SER A 313 -1.27 27.69 -15.85
C SER A 313 -1.50 26.18 -15.98
N SER A 314 -2.66 25.70 -15.52
CA SER A 314 -3.18 24.34 -15.68
C SER A 314 -3.04 23.81 -17.13
N ASP A 315 -3.37 24.65 -18.12
CA ASP A 315 -3.27 24.30 -19.55
C ASP A 315 -1.84 24.03 -20.01
N LEU A 316 -0.87 24.79 -19.49
CA LEU A 316 0.53 24.61 -19.85
C LEU A 316 1.08 23.30 -19.28
N LEU A 317 0.66 22.91 -18.07
CA LEU A 317 1.03 21.62 -17.48
C LEU A 317 0.50 20.46 -18.34
N LEU A 318 -0.79 20.48 -18.65
CA LEU A 318 -1.44 19.46 -19.50
C LEU A 318 -0.78 19.39 -20.88
N LYS A 319 -0.57 20.53 -21.53
CA LYS A 319 0.10 20.62 -22.83
C LYS A 319 1.51 20.06 -22.78
N THR A 320 2.27 20.38 -21.72
CA THR A 320 3.63 19.86 -21.51
C THR A 320 3.60 18.33 -21.41
N GLY A 321 2.73 17.77 -20.57
CA GLY A 321 2.62 16.30 -20.41
C GLY A 321 2.11 15.56 -21.65
N PHE A 322 1.20 16.16 -22.42
CA PHE A 322 0.73 15.56 -23.67
C PHE A 322 1.76 15.62 -24.80
N ASN A 323 2.71 16.55 -24.76
CA ASN A 323 3.78 16.67 -25.73
C ASN A 323 4.97 15.73 -25.45
N ILE A 324 5.00 15.03 -24.32
CA ILE A 324 6.02 14.01 -24.04
C ILE A 324 5.85 12.85 -25.03
N SER A 325 6.82 12.71 -25.93
CA SER A 325 6.94 11.61 -26.89
C SER A 325 7.52 10.35 -26.23
N GLY A 326 7.36 9.18 -26.86
CA GLY A 326 7.92 7.92 -26.37
C GLY A 326 7.18 7.23 -25.21
N LEU A 327 6.30 7.95 -24.49
CA LEU A 327 5.46 7.38 -23.43
C LEU A 327 4.20 6.68 -23.99
N SER A 328 4.41 5.51 -24.60
CA SER A 328 3.34 4.62 -25.06
C SER A 328 2.91 3.65 -23.94
N ARG A 329 1.72 3.04 -24.06
CA ARG A 329 1.29 1.97 -23.13
C ARG A 329 2.29 0.82 -23.14
N LYS A 330 2.75 0.40 -24.33
CA LYS A 330 3.78 -0.64 -24.48
C LYS A 330 5.08 -0.30 -23.76
N THR A 331 5.53 0.95 -23.85
CA THR A 331 6.73 1.43 -23.15
C THR A 331 6.53 1.34 -21.63
N MET A 332 5.39 1.84 -21.13
CA MET A 332 5.06 1.83 -19.71
C MET A 332 4.99 0.40 -19.16
N THR A 333 4.23 -0.48 -19.82
CA THR A 333 4.12 -1.90 -19.45
C THR A 333 5.48 -2.60 -19.47
N LYS A 334 6.35 -2.31 -20.45
CA LYS A 334 7.70 -2.89 -20.50
C LYS A 334 8.51 -2.58 -19.24
N TYR A 335 8.53 -1.32 -18.78
CA TYR A 335 9.27 -0.93 -17.57
C TYR A 335 8.59 -1.47 -16.31
N PHE A 336 7.25 -1.45 -16.26
CA PHE A 336 6.48 -2.02 -15.16
C PHE A 336 6.76 -3.51 -14.95
N GLU A 337 6.61 -4.32 -16.00
CA GLU A 337 6.87 -5.76 -15.94
C GLU A 337 8.35 -6.10 -15.71
N HIS A 338 9.26 -5.21 -16.13
CA HIS A 338 10.68 -5.36 -15.78
C HIS A 338 10.90 -5.15 -14.28
N ASN A 339 10.34 -4.09 -13.71
CA ASN A 339 10.52 -3.74 -12.31
C ASN A 339 9.80 -4.71 -11.38
N LYS A 340 8.59 -5.15 -11.74
CA LYS A 340 7.86 -6.21 -11.03
C LYS A 340 8.69 -7.49 -10.94
N ARG A 341 9.30 -7.93 -12.05
CA ARG A 341 10.23 -9.08 -12.05
C ARG A 341 11.47 -8.86 -11.19
N LEU A 342 12.02 -7.65 -11.11
CA LEU A 342 13.16 -7.35 -10.24
C LEU A 342 12.78 -7.44 -8.76
N ILE A 343 11.58 -7.01 -8.40
CA ILE A 343 11.01 -7.16 -7.06
C ILE A 343 10.81 -8.64 -6.75
N ASP A 344 10.20 -9.41 -7.65
CA ASP A 344 9.98 -10.85 -7.47
C ASP A 344 11.30 -11.63 -7.30
N GLN A 345 12.39 -11.14 -7.88
CA GLN A 345 13.74 -11.71 -7.74
C GLN A 345 14.51 -11.20 -6.50
N GLY A 346 13.92 -10.31 -5.70
CA GLY A 346 14.59 -9.67 -4.56
C GLY A 346 15.74 -8.73 -4.95
N LYS A 347 15.84 -8.34 -6.23
CA LYS A 347 16.90 -7.47 -6.75
C LYS A 347 16.57 -5.98 -6.62
N LEU A 348 15.30 -5.66 -6.42
CA LEU A 348 14.83 -4.33 -6.11
C LEU A 348 14.18 -4.37 -4.73
N LEU A 349 14.91 -3.90 -3.72
CA LEU A 349 14.37 -3.72 -2.38
C LEU A 349 13.49 -2.48 -2.37
N TYR A 350 12.28 -2.61 -1.84
CA TYR A 350 11.36 -1.50 -1.65
C TYR A 350 11.00 -1.45 -0.16
N GLN A 351 11.28 -0.30 0.46
CA GLN A 351 10.85 -0.01 1.83
C GLN A 351 9.57 0.80 1.73
N PHE A 352 8.46 0.27 2.24
CA PHE A 352 7.32 1.13 2.55
C PHE A 352 7.76 2.08 3.65
N ASP A 353 7.89 3.36 3.32
CA ASP A 353 8.25 4.38 4.29
C ASP A 353 7.12 4.48 5.32
N LYS A 354 7.42 4.08 6.56
CA LYS A 354 6.48 3.94 7.68
C LYS A 354 6.08 5.30 8.30
N THR A 355 5.86 6.33 7.48
CA THR A 355 5.47 7.66 7.99
C THR A 355 3.98 7.92 7.99
N THR A 356 3.15 7.02 7.44
CA THR A 356 1.72 7.08 7.71
C THR A 356 1.43 6.39 9.03
N ASN A 357 1.14 7.19 10.07
CA ASN A 357 0.49 6.79 11.33
C ASN A 357 -0.91 6.16 11.13
N ALA A 358 -1.23 5.71 9.92
CA ALA A 358 -2.50 5.12 9.57
C ALA A 358 -2.46 3.64 9.97
N VAL A 359 -3.13 3.36 11.07
CA VAL A 359 -3.34 2.04 11.63
C VAL A 359 -4.29 1.30 10.70
N VAL A 360 -3.77 0.46 9.79
CA VAL A 360 -4.60 -0.45 8.97
C VAL A 360 -5.43 -1.34 9.87
N VAL A 361 -6.74 -1.11 9.89
CA VAL A 361 -7.69 -1.95 10.62
C VAL A 361 -7.92 -3.21 9.77
N GLY A 362 -7.12 -4.24 10.01
CA GLY A 362 -7.48 -5.60 9.61
C GLY A 362 -8.71 -6.09 10.37
N PRO A 363 -9.31 -7.23 9.96
CA PRO A 363 -10.33 -7.89 10.78
C PRO A 363 -9.82 -8.03 12.21
N LEU A 364 -10.64 -7.57 13.16
CA LEU A 364 -10.36 -7.78 14.57
C LEU A 364 -10.55 -9.27 14.90
N PRO A 365 -9.84 -9.80 15.90
CA PRO A 365 -10.09 -11.14 16.36
C PRO A 365 -11.54 -11.31 16.82
N ASP A 366 -12.05 -12.54 16.71
CA ASP A 366 -13.37 -12.94 17.20
C ASP A 366 -13.59 -12.66 18.70
N GLN A 367 -12.50 -12.55 19.47
CA GLN A 367 -12.48 -12.32 20.91
C GLN A 367 -11.51 -11.19 21.29
N ASN A 368 -11.79 -10.51 22.40
CA ASN A 368 -10.93 -9.45 22.90
C ASN A 368 -9.60 -10.01 23.41
N SER A 369 -8.47 -9.40 23.00
CA SER A 369 -7.15 -9.73 23.52
C SER A 369 -6.93 -9.16 24.92
N ASN A 370 -6.26 -9.93 25.79
CA ASN A 370 -5.74 -9.46 27.08
C ASN A 370 -4.34 -8.79 26.95
N ILE A 371 -3.73 -8.88 25.76
CA ILE A 371 -2.38 -8.37 25.49
C ILE A 371 -2.41 -7.05 24.72
N VAL A 372 -3.18 -6.99 23.62
CA VAL A 372 -3.17 -5.87 22.67
C VAL A 372 -4.52 -5.17 22.54
N GLU A 373 -4.50 -3.86 22.39
CA GLU A 373 -5.67 -3.08 21.99
C GLU A 373 -5.95 -3.21 20.47
N PRO A 374 -7.16 -2.89 19.98
CA PRO A 374 -7.48 -2.90 18.54
C PRO A 374 -6.48 -2.13 17.66
N LYS A 375 -5.92 -1.04 18.20
CA LYS A 375 -4.87 -0.24 17.53
C LYS A 375 -3.56 -1.02 17.37
N GLN A 376 -3.14 -1.74 18.41
CA GLN A 376 -1.93 -2.57 18.37
C GLN A 376 -2.16 -3.83 17.52
N TRP A 377 -3.36 -4.41 17.56
CA TRP A 377 -3.75 -5.50 16.64
C TRP A 377 -3.56 -5.11 15.18
N SER A 378 -4.07 -3.93 14.83
CA SER A 378 -3.93 -3.34 13.50
C SER A 378 -2.46 -3.15 13.09
N GLN A 379 -1.57 -2.80 14.03
CA GLN A 379 -0.12 -2.75 13.76
C GLN A 379 0.46 -4.13 13.45
N ILE A 380 0.00 -5.20 14.11
CA ILE A 380 0.41 -6.57 13.79
C ILE A 380 -0.12 -6.97 12.41
N TRP A 381 -1.39 -6.68 12.12
CA TRP A 381 -2.04 -7.03 10.86
C TRP A 381 -1.30 -6.43 9.64
N ASN A 382 -0.82 -5.19 9.78
CA ASN A 382 0.06 -4.55 8.80
C ASN A 382 1.34 -5.31 8.46
N MET A 383 1.84 -6.12 9.40
CA MET A 383 3.08 -6.87 9.21
C MET A 383 2.87 -8.22 8.53
N ILE A 384 1.63 -8.73 8.55
CA ILE A 384 1.26 -10.03 7.99
C ILE A 384 1.36 -10.00 6.45
N PRO A 385 1.78 -11.08 5.77
CA PRO A 385 1.83 -11.11 4.31
C PRO A 385 0.44 -10.94 3.69
N ASP A 386 0.36 -10.11 2.65
CA ASP A 386 -0.87 -9.72 1.93
C ASP A 386 -1.83 -10.89 1.62
N ARG A 387 -1.29 -12.06 1.28
CA ARG A 387 -2.11 -13.24 0.91
C ARG A 387 -2.99 -13.77 2.06
N PHE A 388 -2.72 -13.33 3.28
CA PHE A 388 -3.47 -13.72 4.47
C PHE A 388 -4.43 -12.62 4.93
N TYR A 389 -4.52 -11.47 4.24
CA TYR A 389 -5.42 -10.38 4.62
C TYR A 389 -6.90 -10.74 4.50
N ILE A 390 -7.21 -11.73 3.66
CA ILE A 390 -8.57 -12.25 3.48
C ILE A 390 -9.01 -13.18 4.62
N LYS A 391 -8.09 -13.55 5.52
CA LYS A 391 -8.36 -14.49 6.60
C LYS A 391 -8.93 -13.77 7.81
N VAL A 392 -9.74 -14.49 8.58
CA VAL A 392 -10.26 -14.02 9.87
C VAL A 392 -9.37 -14.53 11.00
N PRO A 393 -8.89 -13.65 11.89
CA PRO A 393 -8.18 -14.08 13.09
C PRO A 393 -9.16 -14.62 14.12
N ILE A 394 -8.89 -15.82 14.62
CA ILE A 394 -9.60 -16.42 15.74
C ILE A 394 -8.65 -16.71 16.90
N MET A 395 -9.06 -16.41 18.13
CA MET A 395 -8.28 -16.74 19.32
C MET A 395 -8.31 -18.24 19.55
N LEU A 396 -7.17 -18.89 19.35
CA LEU A 396 -7.01 -20.32 19.59
C LEU A 396 -6.63 -20.58 21.04
N PHE A 397 -5.75 -19.76 21.60
CA PHE A 397 -5.20 -19.98 22.94
C PHE A 397 -4.94 -18.65 23.64
N THR A 398 -5.15 -18.66 24.95
CA THR A 398 -4.74 -17.60 25.89
C THR A 398 -4.36 -18.25 27.20
N SER A 399 -3.20 -17.90 27.76
CA SER A 399 -2.72 -18.47 29.02
C SER A 399 -3.60 -18.09 30.22
N THR A 400 -4.37 -17.00 30.11
CA THR A 400 -5.30 -16.55 31.15
C THR A 400 -6.46 -17.53 31.36
N GLU A 401 -6.99 -18.12 30.28
CA GLU A 401 -8.12 -19.05 30.35
C GLU A 401 -7.68 -20.52 30.27
N HIS A 402 -6.68 -20.80 29.45
CA HIS A 402 -6.26 -22.17 29.13
C HIS A 402 -5.08 -22.65 29.98
N GLY A 403 -4.54 -21.78 30.82
CA GLY A 403 -3.38 -22.04 31.66
C GLY A 403 -2.06 -22.08 30.89
N CYS A 404 -1.01 -22.46 31.62
CA CYS A 404 0.39 -22.34 31.21
C CYS A 404 0.96 -23.71 30.79
N SER A 405 0.33 -24.38 29.82
CA SER A 405 0.75 -25.71 29.36
C SER A 405 0.99 -25.77 27.86
N LEU A 406 2.23 -26.07 27.46
CA LEU A 406 2.62 -26.23 26.06
C LEU A 406 1.85 -27.38 25.37
N LYS A 407 1.45 -28.41 26.12
CA LYS A 407 0.59 -29.48 25.60
C LYS A 407 -0.79 -28.97 25.17
N THR A 408 -1.41 -28.13 26.01
CA THR A 408 -2.69 -27.49 25.69
C THR A 408 -2.54 -26.54 24.51
N PHE A 409 -1.45 -25.76 24.48
CA PHE A 409 -1.13 -24.88 23.36
C PHE A 409 -1.08 -25.65 22.04
N TYR A 410 -0.33 -26.76 21.97
CA TYR A 410 -0.26 -27.56 20.74
C TYR A 410 -1.59 -28.21 20.36
N LEU A 411 -2.38 -28.66 21.34
CA LEU A 411 -3.70 -29.24 21.07
C LEU A 411 -4.61 -28.22 20.38
N LYS A 412 -4.59 -26.97 20.83
CA LYS A 412 -5.40 -25.89 20.24
C LYS A 412 -4.84 -25.37 18.91
N ALA A 413 -3.54 -25.51 18.69
CA ALA A 413 -2.87 -25.04 17.49
C ALA A 413 -2.83 -26.08 16.33
N ALA A 414 -3.24 -27.33 16.57
CA ALA A 414 -2.91 -28.45 15.71
C ALA A 414 -3.34 -28.26 14.24
N ASP A 415 -4.57 -27.78 14.04
CA ASP A 415 -5.21 -27.71 12.73
C ASP A 415 -5.18 -26.32 12.09
N HIS A 416 -4.29 -25.43 12.58
CA HIS A 416 -4.22 -24.05 12.11
C HIS A 416 -2.87 -23.71 11.46
N GLU A 417 -2.93 -23.09 10.27
CA GLU A 417 -1.84 -22.34 9.66
C GLU A 417 -2.40 -21.28 8.68
N PRO A 418 -1.86 -20.05 8.65
CA PRO A 418 -0.81 -19.50 9.52
C PRO A 418 -1.37 -19.01 10.87
N MET A 419 -0.47 -18.66 11.81
CA MET A 419 -0.85 -18.18 13.14
C MET A 419 -0.02 -16.95 13.58
N VAL A 420 -0.56 -16.21 14.54
CA VAL A 420 0.11 -15.09 15.23
C VAL A 420 0.26 -15.46 16.71
N LEU A 421 1.50 -15.46 17.21
CA LEU A 421 1.84 -15.64 18.62
C LEU A 421 2.09 -14.27 19.24
N LEU A 422 1.44 -13.97 20.36
CA LEU A 422 1.61 -12.75 21.15
C LEU A 422 2.06 -13.06 22.57
N ILE A 423 2.98 -12.24 23.06
CA ILE A 423 3.54 -12.36 24.41
C ILE A 423 3.52 -10.97 25.05
N LYS A 424 3.00 -10.92 26.28
CA LYS A 424 3.14 -9.78 27.19
C LYS A 424 4.05 -10.20 28.32
N THR A 425 5.10 -9.42 28.60
CA THR A 425 5.98 -9.67 29.75
C THR A 425 5.45 -9.04 31.03
N LEU A 426 5.92 -9.47 32.20
CA LEU A 426 5.61 -8.83 33.49
C LEU A 426 6.15 -7.39 33.55
N GLU A 427 7.19 -7.10 32.79
CA GLU A 427 7.80 -5.78 32.63
C GLU A 427 7.02 -4.87 31.67
N GLY A 428 5.93 -5.36 31.06
CA GLY A 428 5.03 -4.59 30.20
C GLY A 428 5.46 -4.53 28.73
N GLU A 429 6.46 -5.30 28.32
CA GLU A 429 6.89 -5.40 26.93
C GLU A 429 5.91 -6.28 26.15
N VAL A 430 5.71 -5.93 24.87
CA VAL A 430 4.79 -6.67 24.00
C VAL A 430 5.50 -6.96 22.68
N PHE A 431 5.63 -8.24 22.37
CA PHE A 431 6.27 -8.74 21.15
C PHE A 431 5.70 -10.10 20.77
N GLY A 432 6.10 -10.61 19.60
CA GLY A 432 5.55 -11.85 19.10
C GLY A 432 6.16 -12.33 17.80
N ALA A 433 5.47 -13.29 17.18
CA ALA A 433 5.87 -13.89 15.93
C ALA A 433 4.65 -14.18 15.05
N PHE A 434 4.81 -13.94 13.75
CA PHE A 434 3.94 -14.54 12.74
C PHE A 434 4.59 -15.84 12.26
N VAL A 435 3.84 -16.94 12.33
CA VAL A 435 4.32 -18.27 11.93
C VAL A 435 3.50 -18.80 10.77
N ALA A 436 4.19 -19.05 9.65
CA ALA A 436 3.53 -19.46 8.41
C ALA A 436 3.25 -20.97 8.30
N ALA A 437 3.67 -21.76 9.30
CA ALA A 437 3.57 -23.21 9.28
C ALA A 437 2.96 -23.76 10.57
N SER A 438 2.18 -24.85 10.45
CA SER A 438 1.57 -25.53 11.61
C SER A 438 2.62 -26.13 12.56
N TRP A 439 2.33 -26.04 13.86
CA TRP A 439 3.12 -26.66 14.93
C TRP A 439 3.06 -28.20 14.90
N GLU A 440 2.13 -28.82 14.18
CA GLU A 440 2.08 -30.28 13.99
C GLU A 440 3.28 -30.82 13.24
N ARG A 441 3.96 -29.97 12.45
CA ARG A 441 5.19 -30.36 11.75
C ARG A 441 6.30 -30.81 12.71
N ARG A 442 6.26 -30.42 13.99
CA ARG A 442 7.18 -30.91 15.02
C ARG A 442 7.16 -32.44 15.14
N LYS A 443 6.01 -33.09 14.94
CA LYS A 443 5.85 -34.54 15.06
C LYS A 443 6.57 -35.32 13.96
N LYS A 444 6.97 -34.66 12.86
CA LYS A 444 7.68 -35.30 11.74
C LYS A 444 9.12 -35.66 12.07
N HIS A 445 9.67 -35.12 13.16
CA HIS A 445 11.05 -35.34 13.56
C HIS A 445 11.12 -35.75 15.03
N PRO A 446 11.77 -36.89 15.36
CA PRO A 446 11.85 -37.39 16.73
C PRO A 446 12.77 -36.56 17.64
N ASN A 447 13.55 -35.64 17.08
CA ASN A 447 14.45 -34.73 17.79
C ASN A 447 14.09 -33.28 17.43
N LEU A 448 14.42 -32.33 18.32
CA LEU A 448 14.24 -30.91 18.07
C LEU A 448 14.93 -30.49 16.76
N SER A 449 14.12 -30.24 15.73
CA SER A 449 14.57 -29.94 14.37
C SER A 449 13.83 -28.73 13.83
N PHE A 450 14.51 -27.96 12.99
CA PHE A 450 13.90 -26.78 12.40
C PHE A 450 13.00 -27.11 11.21
N PHE A 451 11.84 -26.46 11.17
CA PHE A 451 10.83 -26.49 10.11
C PHE A 451 10.29 -25.06 9.87
N GLY A 452 9.39 -24.92 8.91
CA GLY A 452 8.72 -23.65 8.59
C GLY A 452 9.13 -23.07 7.24
N THR A 453 8.73 -21.82 7.00
CA THR A 453 9.01 -21.11 5.73
C THR A 453 9.54 -19.71 6.01
N GLY A 454 10.20 -19.13 5.00
CA GLY A 454 10.74 -17.77 5.03
C GLY A 454 9.72 -16.63 5.10
N GLU A 455 8.43 -16.96 5.25
CA GLU A 455 7.36 -15.97 5.41
C GLU A 455 7.02 -15.71 6.88
N SER A 456 7.59 -16.50 7.78
CA SER A 456 7.53 -16.23 9.22
C SER A 456 8.40 -15.02 9.55
N PHE A 457 8.05 -14.26 10.59
CA PHE A 457 8.81 -13.11 11.06
C PHE A 457 8.58 -12.86 12.55
N LEU A 458 9.51 -12.15 13.18
CA LEU A 458 9.36 -11.64 14.56
C LEU A 458 8.93 -10.18 14.53
N PHE A 459 8.31 -9.71 15.61
CA PHE A 459 7.97 -8.30 15.76
C PHE A 459 7.95 -7.85 17.21
N THR A 460 8.13 -6.55 17.43
CA THR A 460 7.94 -5.85 18.70
C THR A 460 6.82 -4.82 18.54
N LEU A 461 6.07 -4.55 19.61
CA LEU A 461 5.05 -3.50 19.68
C LEU A 461 5.33 -2.50 20.81
N THR A 462 5.96 -2.94 21.89
CA THR A 462 6.27 -2.09 23.05
C THR A 462 7.65 -2.51 23.60
N PRO A 463 8.61 -1.57 23.75
CA PRO A 463 8.45 -0.10 23.67
C PRO A 463 8.36 0.47 22.25
N GLU A 464 8.96 -0.19 21.26
CA GLU A 464 9.00 0.29 19.87
C GLU A 464 8.45 -0.74 18.89
N VAL A 465 7.81 -0.27 17.83
CA VAL A 465 7.19 -1.12 16.81
C VAL A 465 8.20 -1.48 15.73
N GLU A 466 8.65 -2.73 15.69
CA GLU A 466 9.62 -3.23 14.71
C GLU A 466 9.20 -4.59 14.14
N ARG A 467 9.59 -4.86 12.87
CA ARG A 467 9.31 -6.12 12.17
C ARG A 467 10.62 -6.70 11.65
N TYR A 468 10.91 -7.94 11.99
CA TYR A 468 12.12 -8.67 11.61
C TYR A 468 11.78 -9.84 10.68
N ALA A 469 11.74 -9.56 9.38
CA ALA A 469 11.49 -10.56 8.35
C ALA A 469 12.71 -11.45 8.09
N TRP A 470 12.49 -12.59 7.43
CA TRP A 470 13.59 -13.45 7.00
C TRP A 470 14.57 -12.68 6.10
N CYS A 471 15.85 -12.65 6.46
CA CYS A 471 16.84 -11.86 5.72
C CYS A 471 17.23 -12.48 4.37
N GLY A 472 16.92 -13.76 4.14
CA GLY A 472 17.31 -14.46 2.92
C GLY A 472 18.81 -14.73 2.81
N ARG A 473 19.17 -15.70 1.96
CA ARG A 473 20.58 -16.10 1.74
C ARG A 473 21.44 -14.97 1.16
N VAL A 474 20.93 -14.27 0.15
CA VAL A 474 21.70 -13.27 -0.61
C VAL A 474 21.97 -11.99 0.21
N ALA A 475 21.00 -11.51 0.99
CA ALA A 475 21.21 -10.32 1.81
C ALA A 475 22.20 -10.60 2.94
N TYR A 476 22.17 -11.80 3.54
CA TYR A 476 23.15 -12.24 4.53
C TYR A 476 24.58 -12.27 3.96
N GLU A 477 24.77 -12.86 2.78
CA GLU A 477 26.07 -12.91 2.10
C GLU A 477 26.63 -11.50 1.78
N MET A 478 25.76 -10.56 1.43
CA MET A 478 26.14 -9.16 1.18
C MET A 478 26.50 -8.41 2.47
N MET A 479 25.76 -8.62 3.56
CA MET A 479 26.02 -7.98 4.86
C MET A 479 27.32 -8.50 5.51
N MET A 480 27.62 -9.79 5.36
CA MET A 480 28.85 -10.39 5.91
C MET A 480 30.12 -10.01 5.13
N LYS A 481 30.02 -9.80 3.80
CA LYS A 481 31.15 -9.27 3.01
C LYS A 481 31.59 -7.87 3.44
N ASN A 482 30.70 -7.10 4.07
CA ASN A 482 31.01 -5.78 4.60
C ASN A 482 31.58 -5.82 6.03
N SER A 483 31.67 -6.99 6.66
CA SER A 483 31.99 -7.16 8.09
C SER A 483 33.37 -7.82 8.35
N SER A 484 34.31 -7.75 7.39
CA SER A 484 35.53 -8.57 7.31
C SER A 484 36.56 -8.46 8.44
N ASP A 485 36.31 -7.73 9.53
CA ASP A 485 37.19 -7.65 10.70
C ASP A 485 36.79 -8.58 11.87
N ALA A 486 35.62 -9.22 11.84
CA ALA A 486 35.11 -9.98 12.99
C ALA A 486 35.53 -11.47 13.04
N GLY A 487 35.90 -12.07 11.89
CA GLY A 487 36.13 -13.51 11.77
C GLY A 487 37.32 -14.06 12.56
N ALA A 488 38.36 -13.25 12.77
CA ALA A 488 39.57 -13.68 13.47
C ALA A 488 39.37 -13.83 15.00
N LYS A 489 38.46 -13.05 15.60
CA LYS A 489 38.20 -13.08 17.05
C LYS A 489 37.37 -14.30 17.47
N ALA A 490 36.43 -14.74 16.63
CA ALA A 490 35.57 -15.88 16.92
C ALA A 490 36.34 -17.22 16.93
N ALA A 491 37.33 -17.38 16.04
CA ALA A 491 38.17 -18.57 15.99
C ALA A 491 39.04 -18.74 17.25
N SER A 492 39.53 -17.64 17.84
CA SER A 492 40.33 -17.66 19.07
C SER A 492 39.54 -18.07 20.32
N LYS A 493 38.23 -17.77 20.36
CA LYS A 493 37.36 -18.07 21.50
C LYS A 493 36.97 -19.56 21.53
N PHE A 494 36.83 -20.18 20.35
CA PHE A 494 36.47 -21.59 20.21
C PHE A 494 37.55 -22.56 20.72
N SER A 495 38.83 -22.19 20.66
CA SER A 495 39.92 -23.05 21.17
C SER A 495 39.98 -23.10 22.70
N SER A 496 39.28 -22.19 23.40
CA SER A 496 39.34 -22.04 24.86
C SER A 496 38.20 -22.75 25.64
N MET A 497 37.26 -23.41 24.96
CA MET A 497 36.04 -23.97 25.58
C MET A 497 36.16 -25.42 26.08
N ASN A 498 35.38 -25.72 27.13
CA ASN A 498 35.39 -26.97 27.88
C ASN A 498 34.59 -28.08 27.17
N ALA A 499 34.78 -29.35 27.56
CA ALA A 499 34.22 -30.51 26.86
C ALA A 499 32.67 -30.57 26.81
N THR A 500 31.98 -29.98 27.80
CA THR A 500 30.52 -29.92 27.87
C THR A 500 29.95 -28.88 26.89
N ASP A 501 30.59 -27.71 26.78
CA ASP A 501 30.23 -26.66 25.80
C ASP A 501 30.55 -27.10 24.36
N LYS A 502 31.62 -27.88 24.19
CA LYS A 502 31.93 -28.55 22.91
C LYS A 502 30.83 -29.50 22.48
N ARG A 503 30.11 -30.14 23.40
CA ARG A 503 29.02 -31.10 23.10
C ARG A 503 27.74 -30.41 22.63
N LEU A 504 27.41 -29.24 23.18
CA LEU A 504 26.33 -28.36 22.68
C LEU A 504 26.70 -27.71 21.34
N ALA A 505 27.98 -27.38 21.14
CA ALA A 505 28.48 -26.90 19.85
C ALA A 505 28.56 -28.00 18.78
N PHE A 506 28.80 -29.27 19.16
CA PHE A 506 28.92 -30.40 18.22
C PHE A 506 27.60 -30.82 17.57
N GLN A 507 26.46 -30.44 18.14
CA GLN A 507 25.16 -30.64 17.49
C GLN A 507 24.92 -29.64 16.34
N ARG A 508 25.77 -28.62 16.15
CA ARG A 508 25.70 -27.65 15.03
C ARG A 508 26.32 -28.13 13.70
N THR A 509 26.90 -29.33 13.60
CA THR A 509 27.68 -29.72 12.40
C THR A 509 27.45 -31.14 11.87
N ARG A 510 26.20 -31.61 11.79
CA ARG A 510 25.86 -32.72 10.88
C ARG A 510 24.88 -32.30 9.79
N THR A 511 25.34 -31.41 8.91
CA THR A 511 25.10 -31.45 7.46
C THR A 511 26.10 -30.49 6.81
N GLY A 512 27.25 -31.00 6.38
CA GLY A 512 28.25 -30.25 5.64
C GLY A 512 27.86 -30.06 4.17
N SER A 513 26.84 -29.26 3.90
CA SER A 513 26.64 -28.67 2.57
C SER A 513 26.31 -27.19 2.70
N LEU A 514 26.79 -26.37 1.77
CA LEU A 514 26.46 -24.94 1.66
C LEU A 514 24.95 -24.66 1.47
N GLU A 515 24.08 -25.67 1.45
CA GLU A 515 22.66 -25.58 1.12
C GLU A 515 21.75 -25.17 2.30
N ASN A 516 22.22 -25.25 3.55
CA ASN A 516 21.36 -25.08 4.75
C ASN A 516 21.43 -23.71 5.46
N PHE A 517 22.06 -22.68 4.87
CA PHE A 517 22.17 -21.37 5.51
C PHE A 517 20.82 -20.61 5.57
N CYS A 518 20.46 -20.11 6.77
CA CYS A 518 19.31 -19.24 7.06
C CYS A 518 17.91 -19.88 6.99
N HIS A 519 17.77 -21.20 7.15
CA HIS A 519 16.46 -21.88 7.15
C HIS A 519 15.96 -22.32 8.55
N TYR A 520 16.49 -21.71 9.61
CA TYR A 520 16.14 -22.04 11.00
C TYR A 520 14.90 -21.27 11.48
N PHE A 521 13.75 -21.49 10.84
CA PHE A 521 12.54 -20.68 11.08
C PHE A 521 11.83 -21.00 12.39
N MET A 522 11.47 -22.26 12.61
CA MET A 522 10.75 -22.71 13.80
C MET A 522 11.31 -24.05 14.25
N ALA A 523 11.44 -24.30 15.55
CA ALA A 523 11.67 -25.64 16.10
C ALA A 523 10.84 -25.76 17.37
N ALA A 524 10.30 -26.94 17.66
CA ALA A 524 9.47 -27.14 18.83
C ALA A 524 9.47 -28.61 19.24
N ASP A 525 9.34 -28.88 20.52
CA ASP A 525 9.09 -30.20 21.09
C ASP A 525 8.23 -30.05 22.35
N ASP A 526 8.11 -31.10 23.17
CA ASP A 526 7.32 -31.06 24.41
C ASP A 526 7.98 -30.21 25.51
N SER A 527 9.22 -29.75 25.31
CA SER A 527 9.99 -28.97 26.28
C SER A 527 10.09 -27.47 25.94
N CYS A 528 9.99 -27.10 24.67
CA CYS A 528 10.15 -25.70 24.25
C CYS A 528 9.55 -25.36 22.87
N ILE A 529 9.42 -24.05 22.63
CA ILE A 529 9.19 -23.42 21.33
C ILE A 529 10.39 -22.54 20.98
N ILE A 530 10.82 -22.58 19.71
CA ILE A 530 11.87 -21.75 19.13
C ILE A 530 11.37 -21.14 17.83
N ILE A 531 11.55 -19.82 17.68
CA ILE A 531 11.29 -19.10 16.43
C ILE A 531 12.52 -18.27 16.07
N GLY A 532 13.19 -18.64 14.98
CA GLY A 532 14.42 -18.03 14.49
C GLY A 532 15.69 -18.58 15.14
N GLY A 533 16.58 -19.16 14.34
CA GLY A 533 17.86 -19.72 14.79
C GLY A 533 19.08 -19.24 14.01
N GLY A 534 20.21 -19.94 14.18
CA GLY A 534 21.46 -19.74 13.44
C GLY A 534 22.61 -19.15 14.26
N ASP A 535 22.35 -18.27 15.23
CA ASP A 535 23.34 -17.83 16.22
C ASP A 535 22.72 -17.21 17.48
N GLY A 536 21.94 -18.01 18.20
CA GLY A 536 20.98 -17.54 19.19
C GLY A 536 19.55 -17.82 18.73
N TYR A 537 18.59 -17.61 19.62
CA TYR A 537 17.17 -17.80 19.34
C TYR A 537 16.49 -16.45 19.27
N GLY A 538 15.82 -16.17 18.16
CA GLY A 538 15.06 -14.93 18.00
C GLY A 538 13.96 -14.84 19.07
N LEU A 539 13.28 -15.95 19.31
CA LEU A 539 12.36 -16.16 20.42
C LEU A 539 12.43 -17.60 20.89
N TRP A 540 12.54 -17.80 22.20
CA TRP A 540 12.48 -19.10 22.88
C TRP A 540 11.48 -19.03 24.04
N LEU A 541 10.66 -20.07 24.21
CA LEU A 541 9.72 -20.24 25.32
C LEU A 541 9.84 -21.64 25.93
N ASP A 542 9.66 -21.72 27.25
CA ASP A 542 9.67 -22.97 27.99
C ASP A 542 8.34 -23.76 27.90
N ALA A 543 8.34 -25.01 28.40
CA ALA A 543 7.19 -25.90 28.40
C ALA A 543 5.98 -25.37 29.20
N GLU A 544 6.25 -24.46 30.14
CA GLU A 544 5.24 -23.84 30.97
C GLU A 544 4.74 -22.52 30.37
N LEU A 545 5.26 -22.04 29.23
CA LEU A 545 4.89 -20.75 28.64
C LEU A 545 5.03 -19.57 29.63
N ASN A 546 5.88 -19.73 30.64
CA ASN A 546 6.06 -18.78 31.75
C ASN A 546 7.37 -18.01 31.59
N LYS A 547 8.40 -18.64 31.01
CA LYS A 547 9.71 -18.03 30.83
C LYS A 547 10.13 -18.11 29.37
N GLY A 548 10.82 -17.07 28.94
CA GLY A 548 11.39 -17.03 27.62
C GLY A 548 12.73 -16.34 27.56
N SER A 549 13.36 -16.44 26.40
CA SER A 549 14.55 -15.67 26.06
C SER A 549 14.52 -15.22 24.61
N SER A 550 15.16 -14.09 24.35
CA SER A 550 15.33 -13.55 23.02
C SER A 550 16.76 -13.04 22.86
N ALA A 551 17.36 -13.44 21.75
CA ALA A 551 18.68 -12.99 21.31
C ALA A 551 18.62 -12.64 19.82
N ARG A 552 19.68 -12.00 19.34
CA ARG A 552 19.89 -11.87 17.90
C ARG A 552 20.02 -13.24 17.26
N CYS A 553 19.32 -13.50 16.16
CA CYS A 553 19.48 -14.74 15.39
C CYS A 553 19.84 -14.44 13.92
N GLN A 554 20.47 -15.40 13.22
CA GLN A 554 20.83 -15.21 11.81
C GLN A 554 19.63 -15.29 10.86
N THR A 555 18.53 -15.94 11.28
CA THR A 555 17.36 -16.14 10.42
C THR A 555 16.62 -14.83 10.17
N PHE A 556 16.43 -14.02 11.22
CA PHE A 556 15.70 -12.74 11.13
C PHE A 556 16.59 -11.52 11.31
N MET A 557 17.82 -11.70 11.80
CA MET A 557 18.75 -10.61 12.13
C MET A 557 18.14 -9.59 13.08
N ASN A 558 17.23 -10.05 13.94
CA ASN A 558 16.54 -9.25 14.94
C ASN A 558 17.51 -8.76 16.03
N GLN A 559 17.13 -7.67 16.70
CA GLN A 559 17.65 -7.38 18.03
C GLN A 559 16.90 -8.23 19.07
N PRO A 560 17.45 -8.42 20.29
CA PRO A 560 16.68 -8.99 21.39
C PRO A 560 15.32 -8.29 21.51
N LEU A 561 14.24 -9.07 21.56
CA LEU A 561 12.87 -8.55 21.61
C LEU A 561 12.50 -7.96 22.98
N THR A 562 13.32 -8.23 23.99
CA THR A 562 13.23 -7.68 25.36
C THR A 562 14.41 -6.78 25.64
N ASN A 563 14.20 -5.78 26.49
CA ASN A 563 15.24 -4.88 27.00
C ASN A 563 16.05 -5.49 28.16
N SER A 564 15.73 -6.72 28.61
CA SER A 564 16.53 -7.38 29.63
C SER A 564 17.99 -7.55 29.19
N LYS A 565 18.93 -7.26 30.11
CA LYS A 565 20.37 -7.31 29.83
C LYS A 565 20.88 -8.69 29.44
N ASP A 566 20.24 -9.74 29.94
CA ASP A 566 20.57 -11.13 29.63
C ASP A 566 19.65 -11.73 28.54
N GLY A 567 18.71 -10.95 28.01
CA GLY A 567 17.75 -11.37 27.00
C GLY A 567 16.65 -12.30 27.54
N THR A 568 16.52 -12.49 28.86
CA THR A 568 15.46 -13.32 29.46
C THR A 568 14.23 -12.51 29.86
N PHE A 569 13.05 -13.12 29.87
CA PHE A 569 11.80 -12.48 30.27
C PHE A 569 10.83 -13.47 30.93
N VAL A 570 9.89 -12.95 31.71
CA VAL A 570 8.78 -13.72 32.30
C VAL A 570 7.47 -13.29 31.65
N CYS A 571 6.67 -14.27 31.22
CA CYS A 571 5.41 -14.02 30.54
C CYS A 571 4.32 -13.67 31.56
N ALA A 572 3.67 -12.53 31.36
CA ALA A 572 2.41 -12.19 32.01
C ALA A 572 1.22 -12.86 31.31
N CYS A 573 1.24 -12.90 29.98
CA CYS A 573 0.22 -13.55 29.17
C CYS A 573 0.80 -13.99 27.82
N VAL A 574 0.33 -15.14 27.32
CA VAL A 574 0.63 -15.68 25.99
C VAL A 574 -0.67 -15.94 25.25
N GLU A 575 -0.81 -15.42 24.04
CA GLU A 575 -1.97 -15.64 23.18
C GLU A 575 -1.56 -16.16 21.80
N LEU A 576 -2.42 -16.99 21.21
CA LEU A 576 -2.25 -17.54 19.87
C LEU A 576 -3.52 -17.32 19.07
N TYR A 577 -3.36 -16.76 17.87
CA TYR A 577 -4.43 -16.52 16.93
C TYR A 577 -4.21 -17.33 15.65
N GLY A 578 -5.23 -18.06 15.21
CA GLY A 578 -5.25 -18.76 13.93
C GLY A 578 -5.86 -17.87 12.86
N LEU A 579 -5.30 -17.88 11.66
CA LEU A 579 -5.89 -17.18 10.52
C LEU A 579 -6.65 -18.19 9.67
N ILE A 580 -7.98 -18.16 9.72
CA ILE A 580 -8.85 -19.08 9.00
C ILE A 580 -9.46 -18.42 7.76
N ASP A 581 -9.77 -19.22 6.75
CA ASP A 581 -10.50 -18.73 5.58
C ASP A 581 -11.97 -18.47 5.99
N THR A 582 -12.56 -17.39 5.47
CA THR A 582 -13.97 -17.01 5.68
C THR A 582 -14.95 -18.03 5.13
#